data_AF-A0A962CJU2-F1
#
_entry.id   AF-A0A962CJU2-F1
#
_cell.length_a   1.000
_cell.length_b   1.000
_cell.length_c   1.000
_cell.angle_alpha   90.00
_cell.angle_beta   90.00
_cell.angle_gamma   90.00
#
_symmetry.space_group_name_H-M   'P 1'
#
loop_
_entity.id
_entity.type
_entity.pdbx_description
1 polymer ?
#
loop_
_entity_poly.entity_id
_entity_poly.type
_entity_poly.pdbx_seq_one_letter_code
_entity_poly.pdbx_strand_id
1 'polypeptide(L)' 'ATGDIATRMLVIAGKPLREPVSKYGPFVMNTPEQIVEAIRDLQSGSFSRR' A
#
# COMPACT_ATOMS: atom_id res chain seq x y z
N ALA A 1 -30.85 -18.11 -26.00
CA ALA A 1 -30.93 -18.21 -24.53
C ALA A 1 -29.95 -17.20 -23.94
N THR A 2 -30.46 -16.12 -23.33
CA THR A 2 -29.64 -15.07 -22.71
C THR A 2 -29.06 -15.64 -21.43
N GLY A 3 -27.73 -15.72 -21.33
CA GLY A 3 -27.03 -16.31 -20.18
C GLY A 3 -27.17 -15.43 -18.95
N ASP A 4 -27.92 -15.91 -17.97
CA ASP A 4 -28.18 -15.28 -16.68
C ASP A 4 -26.99 -15.50 -15.72
N ILE A 5 -25.82 -14.96 -16.08
CA ILE A 5 -24.59 -15.08 -15.27
C ILE A 5 -24.48 -13.85 -14.37
N ALA A 6 -24.65 -14.05 -13.06
CA ALA A 6 -24.55 -12.97 -12.07
C ALA A 6 -23.14 -12.35 -12.07
N THR A 7 -23.07 -11.03 -12.26
CA THR A 7 -21.81 -10.26 -12.20
C THR A 7 -21.56 -9.77 -10.77
N ARG A 8 -20.31 -9.90 -10.30
CA ARG A 8 -19.85 -9.31 -9.03
C ARG A 8 -18.85 -8.19 -9.32
N MET A 9 -19.08 -7.02 -8.74
CA MET A 9 -18.22 -5.85 -8.92
C MET A 9 -17.94 -5.19 -7.56
N LEU A 10 -16.72 -4.67 -7.40
CA LEU A 10 -16.35 -3.78 -6.30
C LEU A 10 -15.92 -2.44 -6.91
N VAL A 11 -16.62 -1.36 -6.55
CA VAL A 11 -16.27 0.01 -6.91
C VAL A 11 -15.71 0.70 -5.68
N ILE A 12 -14.49 1.22 -5.79
CA ILE A 12 -13.82 1.98 -4.74
C ILE A 12 -13.47 3.36 -5.31
N ALA A 13 -13.88 4.41 -4.61
CA ALA A 13 -13.52 5.78 -4.91
C ALA A 13 -12.95 6.44 -3.66
N GLY A 14 -12.00 7.36 -3.84
CA GLY A 14 -11.36 8.07 -2.74
C GLY A 14 -10.83 9.43 -3.19
N LYS A 15 -10.71 10.35 -2.24
CA LYS A 15 -10.10 11.66 -2.48
C LYS A 15 -8.58 11.48 -2.68
N PRO A 16 -7.97 12.08 -3.72
CA PRO A 16 -6.52 12.02 -3.89
C PRO A 16 -5.78 12.65 -2.71
N LEU A 17 -4.81 11.93 -2.16
CA LEU A 17 -3.94 12.40 -1.07
C LEU A 17 -3.02 13.55 -1.53
N ARG A 18 -2.60 13.54 -2.80
CA ARG A 18 -1.67 14.51 -3.40
C ARG A 18 -0.33 14.60 -2.65
N GLU A 19 0.11 13.49 -2.08
CA GLU A 19 1.41 13.37 -1.46
C GLU A 19 2.36 12.58 -2.36
N PRO A 20 3.68 12.80 -2.27
CA PRO A 20 4.66 11.94 -2.91
C PRO A 20 4.47 10.49 -2.45
N VAL A 21 4.66 9.54 -3.38
CA VAL A 21 4.55 8.10 -3.12
C VAL A 21 5.87 7.44 -3.47
N SER A 22 6.52 6.89 -2.46
CA SER A 22 7.73 6.06 -2.56
C SER A 22 7.36 4.65 -2.15
N LYS A 23 7.57 3.66 -3.03
CA LYS A 23 7.17 2.26 -2.80
C LYS A 23 8.36 1.32 -3.00
N TYR A 24 8.59 0.45 -2.03
CA TYR A 24 9.57 -0.61 -2.12
C TYR A 24 9.10 -1.87 -1.38
N GLY A 25 8.86 -2.96 -2.12
CA GLY A 25 8.35 -4.21 -1.57
C GLY A 25 7.04 -3.98 -0.78
N PRO A 26 6.97 -4.38 0.50
CA PRO A 26 5.78 -4.20 1.33
C PRO A 26 5.64 -2.78 1.93
N PHE A 27 6.58 -1.87 1.65
CA PHE A 27 6.61 -0.54 2.25
C PHE A 27 6.15 0.54 1.27
N VAL A 28 5.27 1.42 1.75
CA VAL A 28 4.81 2.63 1.06
C VAL A 28 4.99 3.81 2.01
N MET A 29 5.77 4.80 1.58
CA MET A 29 6.11 6.01 2.34
C MET A 29 6.07 7.23 1.41
N ASN A 30 6.35 8.43 1.92
CA ASN A 30 6.40 9.64 1.10
C ASN A 30 7.78 9.88 0.48
N THR A 31 8.88 9.50 1.14
CA THR A 31 10.26 9.71 0.62
C THR A 31 11.10 8.43 0.56
N PRO A 32 12.19 8.39 -0.23
CA PRO A 32 13.11 7.26 -0.27
C PRO A 32 13.82 6.99 1.07
N GLU A 33 14.12 8.03 1.85
CA GLU A 33 14.80 7.91 3.14
C GLU A 33 13.93 7.16 4.15
N GLN A 34 12.61 7.43 4.15
CA GLN A 34 11.64 6.73 4.99
C GLN A 34 11.54 5.24 4.63
N ILE A 35 11.74 4.87 3.36
CA ILE A 35 11.82 3.47 2.95
C ILE A 35 13.06 2.79 3.55
N VAL A 36 14.22 3.46 3.49
CA VAL A 36 15.46 2.93 4.07
C VAL A 36 15.33 2.76 5.58
N GLU A 37 14.70 3.71 6.27
CA GLU A 37 14.39 3.60 7.69
C GLU A 37 13.45 2.42 8.00
N ALA A 38 12.35 2.28 7.26
CA ALA A 38 11.42 1.17 7.44
C ALA A 38 12.09 -0.21 7.26
N ILE A 39 13.01 -0.32 6.29
CA ILE A 39 13.80 -1.54 6.09
C ILE A 39 14.73 -1.80 7.29
N ARG A 40 15.40 -0.76 7.82
CA ARG A 40 16.26 -0.89 9.01
C ARG A 40 15.45 -1.28 10.25
N ASP A 41 14.25 -0.73 10.42
CA ASP A 41 13.34 -1.08 11.50
C ASP A 41 12.88 -2.53 11.41
N LEU A 42 12.60 -3.02 10.18
CA LEU A 42 12.28 -4.42 9.94
C LEU A 42 13.47 -5.32 10.28
N GLN A 43 14.66 -4.98 9.81
CA GLN A 43 15.89 -5.75 10.04
C GLN A 43 16.29 -5.81 11.52
N SER A 44 16.08 -4.72 12.27
CA SER A 44 16.36 -4.65 13.70
C SER A 44 15.29 -5.31 14.58
N GLY A 45 14.18 -5.78 13.99
CA GLY A 45 13.03 -6.31 14.71
C GLY A 45 12.27 -5.25 15.52
N SER A 46 12.54 -3.96 15.29
CA SER A 46 11.84 -2.85 15.94
C SER A 46 10.51 -2.49 15.26
N PHE A 47 10.30 -2.95 14.01
CA PHE A 47 9.10 -2.62 13.24
C PHE A 47 7.79 -3.06 13.91
N SER A 48 7.77 -4.22 14.58
CA SER A 48 6.58 -4.73 15.29
C SER A 48 6.49 -4.30 16.76
N ARG A 49 7.50 -3.58 17.27
CA ARG A 49 7.56 -3.13 18.67
C ARG A 49 7.09 -1.67 18.83
N ARG A 50 6.86 -0.95 17.72
CA ARG A 50 6.28 0.39 17.70
C ARG A 50 4.79 0.34 17.44
#